data_AF-A0A3R5QR21-F1
#
_entry.id   AF-A0A3R5QR21-F1
#
_cell.length_a   1.000
_cell.length_b   1.000
_cell.length_c   1.000
_cell.angle_alpha   90.00
_cell.angle_beta   90.00
_cell.angle_gamma   90.00
#
_symmetry.space_group_name_H-M   'P 1'
#
loop_
_entity.id
_entity.type
_entity.pdbx_description
1 polymer ?
#
loop_
_entity_poly.entity_id
_entity_poly.type
_entity_poly.pdbx_seq_one_letter_code
_entity_poly.pdbx_strand_id
1 'polypeptide(L)'
;MIFTLTKNELKKIFKRPKTYVVSILFVALVVLLYVGVYMDERSLSKINSPQGKLEQFKSELKSKDQDIKVMESSSKSSEESVQASIKATKEQRDNIQKSIDKLEEQIKSGKTEDDWKTQVDDEIAELKSRKADETIPERYKAGIDNEIAQKSYYKDNNLKPIDDWKVTGFNYLSRVLQILGTIFLGVGISVFMSDIVSGECTPATLKFLLIQPVSRGKVLLSKFIAIVISCSALILSIEAVAFVLVGLFKGFGYASVPTIIGTRYQFDMSKVQDGAHQLIPIAGTGKVIPLWDFTLRTILLQVLFILVCCSFVFLISSLVKSSMISMAITAILTILIPILSEAINPIKKISHFLFLTYGNTGSVLSGNIAVQYSNPNLNITWAIAVMLISSVVFYVISHLVFTKRDILI
;
A
#
# COMPACT_ATOMS: atom_id res chain seq x y z
N MET A 1 -4.39 29.76 -26.21
CA MET A 1 -4.37 28.69 -27.25
C MET A 1 -4.28 27.28 -26.65
N ILE A 2 -3.25 26.96 -25.84
CA ILE A 2 -3.11 25.61 -25.22
C ILE A 2 -4.32 25.26 -24.36
N PHE A 3 -4.81 26.19 -23.53
CA PHE A 3 -6.00 25.97 -22.70
C PHE A 3 -7.24 25.56 -23.52
N THR A 4 -7.48 26.22 -24.65
CA THR A 4 -8.60 25.89 -25.55
C THR A 4 -8.45 24.50 -26.16
N LEU A 5 -7.23 24.12 -26.55
CA LEU A 5 -6.93 22.78 -27.05
C LEU A 5 -7.15 21.72 -25.96
N THR A 6 -6.62 21.95 -24.75
CA THR A 6 -6.81 21.04 -23.61
C THR A 6 -8.29 20.90 -23.27
N LYS A 7 -9.06 21.99 -23.25
CA LYS A 7 -10.52 21.94 -23.03
C LYS A 7 -11.23 21.09 -24.09
N ASN A 8 -10.83 21.21 -25.35
CA ASN A 8 -11.39 20.40 -26.43
C ASN A 8 -11.05 18.91 -26.27
N GLU A 9 -9.80 18.59 -25.93
CA GLU A 9 -9.38 17.20 -25.67
C GLU A 9 -10.10 16.61 -24.45
N LEU A 10 -10.28 17.36 -23.36
CA LEU A 10 -11.11 16.96 -22.22
C LEU A 10 -12.53 16.61 -22.67
N LYS A 11 -13.18 17.50 -23.44
CA LYS A 11 -14.53 17.24 -23.95
C LYS A 11 -14.60 15.98 -24.83
N LYS A 12 -13.55 15.69 -25.61
CA LYS A 12 -13.46 14.45 -26.39
C LYS A 12 -13.36 13.23 -25.48
N ILE A 13 -12.48 13.26 -24.48
CA ILE A 13 -12.29 12.15 -23.52
C ILE A 13 -13.61 11.82 -22.83
N PHE A 14 -14.29 12.80 -22.24
CA PHE A 14 -15.57 12.57 -21.53
C PHE A 14 -16.76 12.24 -22.43
N LYS A 15 -16.63 12.37 -23.76
CA LYS A 15 -17.65 11.91 -24.72
C LYS A 15 -17.44 10.47 -25.18
N ARG A 16 -16.27 9.87 -24.92
CA ARG A 16 -15.99 8.48 -25.32
C ARG A 16 -16.78 7.53 -24.40
N PRO A 17 -17.54 6.57 -24.94
CA PRO A 17 -18.26 5.59 -24.13
C PRO A 17 -17.31 4.76 -23.25
N LYS A 18 -16.12 4.48 -23.78
CA LYS A 18 -15.03 3.79 -23.07
C LYS A 18 -14.68 4.44 -21.72
N THR A 19 -14.77 5.77 -21.60
CA THR A 19 -14.53 6.50 -20.34
C THR A 19 -15.47 6.06 -19.23
N TYR A 20 -16.76 5.94 -19.54
CA TYR A 20 -17.76 5.53 -18.56
C TYR A 20 -17.67 4.04 -18.27
N VAL A 21 -17.36 3.20 -19.26
CA VAL A 21 -17.13 1.76 -19.04
C VAL A 21 -16.00 1.54 -18.04
N VAL A 22 -14.84 2.21 -18.23
CA VAL A 22 -13.72 2.10 -17.28
C VAL A 22 -14.08 2.69 -15.91
N SER A 23 -14.78 3.82 -15.86
CA SER A 23 -15.21 4.42 -14.60
C SER A 23 -16.15 3.49 -13.82
N ILE A 24 -17.09 2.82 -14.49
CA ILE A 24 -17.99 1.83 -13.88
C ILE A 24 -17.20 0.62 -13.37
N LEU A 25 -16.22 0.12 -14.14
CA LEU A 25 -15.35 -0.96 -13.68
C LEU A 25 -14.54 -0.55 -12.44
N PHE A 26 -14.08 0.70 -12.38
CA PHE A 26 -13.34 1.22 -11.23
C PHE A 26 -14.24 1.38 -10.00
N VAL A 27 -15.47 1.88 -10.18
CA VAL A 27 -16.49 1.91 -9.11
C VAL A 27 -16.78 0.49 -8.62
N ALA A 28 -16.98 -0.48 -9.52
CA ALA A 28 -17.20 -1.87 -9.17
C ALA A 28 -16.04 -2.47 -8.39
N LEU A 29 -14.79 -2.15 -8.77
CA LEU A 29 -13.60 -2.56 -8.04
C LEU A 29 -13.57 -1.96 -6.63
N VAL A 30 -13.84 -0.66 -6.47
CA VAL A 30 -13.87 0.01 -5.16
C VAL A 30 -14.98 -0.58 -4.27
N VAL A 31 -16.15 -0.89 -4.83
CA VAL A 31 -17.23 -1.61 -4.11
C VAL A 31 -16.80 -3.03 -3.72
N LEU A 32 -16.13 -3.76 -4.60
CA LEU A 32 -15.59 -5.09 -4.29
C LEU A 32 -14.57 -5.02 -3.15
N LEU A 33 -13.70 -4.01 -3.14
CA LEU A 33 -12.77 -3.78 -2.03
C LEU A 33 -13.52 -3.49 -0.73
N TYR A 34 -14.61 -2.73 -0.76
CA TYR A 34 -15.45 -2.52 0.43
C TYR A 34 -16.03 -3.83 0.95
N VAL A 35 -16.56 -4.69 0.07
CA VAL A 35 -17.05 -6.02 0.45
C VAL A 35 -15.94 -6.84 1.10
N GLY A 36 -14.73 -6.83 0.53
CA GLY A 36 -13.57 -7.50 1.10
C GLY A 36 -13.22 -7.02 2.51
N VAL A 37 -13.08 -5.71 2.72
CA VAL A 37 -12.78 -5.14 4.05
C VAL A 37 -13.91 -5.42 5.05
N TYR A 38 -15.17 -5.38 4.60
CA TYR A 38 -16.30 -5.73 5.44
C TYR A 38 -16.32 -7.21 5.84
N MET A 39 -15.94 -8.11 4.92
CA MET A 39 -15.77 -9.53 5.23
C MET A 39 -14.62 -9.76 6.21
N ASP A 40 -13.49 -9.06 6.04
CA ASP A 40 -12.35 -9.08 6.96
C ASP A 40 -12.79 -8.63 8.36
N GLU A 41 -13.49 -7.51 8.48
CA GLU A 41 -14.02 -6.99 9.75
C GLU A 41 -14.96 -8.00 10.41
N ARG A 42 -15.86 -8.62 9.65
CA ARG A 42 -16.80 -9.63 10.19
C ARG A 42 -16.08 -10.89 10.66
N SER A 43 -15.01 -11.28 9.98
CA SER A 43 -14.19 -12.44 10.38
C SER A 43 -13.40 -12.12 11.65
N LEU A 44 -12.70 -10.98 11.66
CA LEU A 44 -11.83 -10.57 12.75
C LEU A 44 -12.61 -10.16 14.00
N SER A 45 -13.81 -9.58 13.87
CA SER A 45 -14.69 -9.29 15.01
C SER A 45 -15.15 -10.57 15.73
N LYS A 46 -15.36 -11.67 15.01
CA LYS A 46 -15.68 -12.97 15.65
C LYS A 46 -14.48 -13.51 16.41
N ILE A 47 -13.30 -13.51 15.80
CA ILE A 47 -12.05 -13.99 16.40
C ILE A 47 -11.68 -13.15 17.63
N ASN A 48 -11.78 -11.82 17.52
CA ASN A 48 -11.42 -10.89 18.58
C ASN A 48 -12.52 -10.67 19.62
N SER A 49 -13.70 -11.29 19.45
CA SER A 49 -14.74 -11.29 20.48
C SER A 49 -14.22 -11.99 21.75
N PRO A 50 -14.71 -11.65 22.95
CA PRO A 50 -14.26 -12.33 24.18
C PRO A 50 -14.40 -13.86 24.12
N GLN A 51 -15.46 -14.35 23.48
CA GLN A 51 -15.70 -15.78 23.26
C GLN A 51 -14.72 -16.36 22.23
N GLY A 52 -14.44 -15.64 21.13
CA GLY A 52 -13.46 -16.06 20.13
C GLY A 52 -12.03 -16.11 20.68
N LYS A 53 -11.62 -15.09 21.45
CA LYS A 53 -10.34 -15.06 22.16
C LYS A 53 -10.23 -16.22 23.16
N LEU A 54 -11.32 -16.53 23.87
CA LEU A 54 -11.38 -17.67 24.80
C LEU A 54 -11.21 -19.01 24.09
N GLU A 55 -11.91 -19.22 22.96
CA GLU A 55 -11.74 -20.42 22.14
C GLU A 55 -10.31 -20.54 21.59
N GLN A 56 -9.72 -19.42 21.14
CA GLN A 56 -8.35 -19.37 20.66
C GLN A 56 -7.35 -19.77 21.76
N PHE A 57 -7.46 -19.17 22.96
CA PHE A 57 -6.58 -19.53 24.08
C PHE A 57 -6.79 -20.97 24.54
N LYS A 58 -8.02 -21.50 24.56
CA LYS A 58 -8.27 -22.91 24.88
C LYS A 58 -7.66 -23.85 23.86
N SER A 59 -7.71 -23.49 22.58
CA SER A 59 -7.05 -24.25 21.51
C SER A 59 -5.53 -24.22 21.66
N GLU A 60 -4.95 -23.05 21.94
CA GLU A 60 -3.51 -22.89 22.16
C GLU A 60 -3.03 -23.67 23.39
N LEU A 61 -3.77 -23.61 24.50
CA LEU A 61 -3.52 -24.39 25.71
C LEU A 61 -3.50 -25.90 25.41
N LYS A 62 -4.50 -26.38 24.65
CA LYS A 62 -4.57 -27.79 24.24
C LYS A 62 -3.37 -28.19 23.37
N SER A 63 -2.91 -27.32 22.48
CA SER A 63 -1.69 -27.56 21.70
C SER A 63 -0.46 -27.66 22.60
N LYS A 64 -0.30 -26.75 23.56
CA LYS A 64 0.83 -26.77 24.51
C LYS A 64 0.81 -28.01 25.40
N ASP A 65 -0.36 -28.44 25.88
CA ASP A 65 -0.49 -29.68 26.64
C ASP A 65 -0.11 -30.92 25.79
N GLN A 66 -0.40 -30.90 24.49
CA GLN A 66 0.03 -31.94 23.57
C GLN A 66 1.55 -31.91 23.34
N ASP A 67 2.13 -30.73 23.13
CA ASP A 67 3.58 -30.56 22.97
C ASP A 67 4.34 -31.06 24.22
N ILE A 68 3.86 -30.71 25.41
CA ILE A 68 4.41 -31.20 26.69
C ILE A 68 4.35 -32.72 26.76
N LYS A 69 3.20 -33.34 26.44
CA LYS A 69 3.05 -34.80 26.43
C LYS A 69 4.01 -35.46 25.45
N VAL A 70 4.15 -34.91 24.24
CA VAL A 70 5.07 -35.44 23.23
C VAL A 70 6.51 -35.33 23.72
N MET A 71 6.94 -34.17 24.22
CA MET A 71 8.29 -33.98 24.76
C MET A 71 8.58 -34.91 25.95
N GLU A 72 7.63 -35.07 26.87
CA GLU A 72 7.77 -35.99 28.02
C GLU A 72 7.83 -37.46 27.58
N SER A 73 7.05 -37.85 26.54
CA SER A 73 7.04 -39.22 26.02
C SER A 73 8.23 -39.58 25.11
N SER A 74 8.84 -38.59 24.44
CA SER A 74 9.95 -38.79 23.50
C SER A 74 11.32 -38.84 24.18
N SER A 75 11.38 -38.52 25.48
CA SER A 75 12.64 -38.32 26.20
C SER A 75 13.13 -39.60 26.88
N LYS A 76 14.35 -40.04 26.55
CA LYS A 76 15.26 -40.54 27.61
C LYS A 76 15.54 -39.32 28.48
N SER A 77 14.98 -39.29 29.68
CA SER A 77 14.80 -38.17 30.61
C SER A 77 16.07 -37.44 31.13
N SER A 78 17.20 -37.49 30.41
CA SER A 78 18.54 -37.16 30.91
C SER A 78 19.19 -35.92 30.26
N GLU A 79 18.67 -35.40 29.16
CA GLU A 79 19.26 -34.23 28.50
C GLU A 79 18.69 -32.92 29.07
N GLU A 80 19.57 -32.11 29.66
CA GLU A 80 19.26 -30.84 30.34
C GLU A 80 18.56 -29.83 29.41
N SER A 81 18.88 -29.83 28.12
CA SER A 81 18.25 -29.00 27.08
C SER A 81 16.76 -29.32 26.87
N VAL A 82 16.39 -30.60 26.98
CA VAL A 82 15.01 -31.07 26.81
C VAL A 82 14.18 -30.70 28.04
N GLN A 83 14.75 -30.85 29.24
CA GLN A 83 14.09 -30.40 30.48
C GLN A 83 13.88 -28.89 30.51
N ALA A 84 14.86 -28.09 30.06
CA ALA A 84 14.72 -26.65 29.93
C ALA A 84 13.59 -26.27 28.96
N SER A 85 13.47 -26.99 27.83
CA SER A 85 12.40 -26.76 26.85
C SER A 85 11.01 -27.13 27.38
N ILE A 86 10.90 -28.25 28.11
CA ILE A 86 9.66 -28.64 28.79
C ILE A 86 9.26 -27.59 29.83
N LYS A 87 10.21 -27.10 30.63
CA LYS A 87 9.96 -26.07 31.64
C LYS A 87 9.47 -24.77 31.00
N ALA A 88 10.15 -24.28 29.96
CA ALA A 88 9.73 -23.08 29.24
C ALA A 88 8.32 -23.24 28.62
N THR A 89 8.01 -24.43 28.09
CA THR A 89 6.68 -24.71 27.52
C THR A 89 5.59 -24.76 28.59
N LYS A 90 5.90 -25.31 29.78
CA LYS A 90 4.99 -25.29 30.95
C LYS A 90 4.74 -23.87 31.44
N GLU A 91 5.77 -23.03 31.50
CA GLU A 91 5.62 -21.60 31.86
C GLU A 91 4.72 -20.86 30.85
N GLN A 92 4.91 -21.10 29.54
CA GLN A 92 4.01 -20.55 28.52
C GLN A 92 2.57 -21.02 28.70
N ARG A 93 2.37 -22.32 28.93
CA ARG A 93 1.05 -22.93 29.17
C ARG A 93 0.36 -22.33 30.39
N ASP A 94 1.08 -22.12 31.49
CA ASP A 94 0.54 -21.50 32.71
C ASP A 94 0.18 -20.02 32.50
N ASN A 95 0.95 -19.29 31.69
CA ASN A 95 0.61 -17.92 31.30
C ASN A 95 -0.65 -17.84 30.43
N ILE A 96 -0.84 -18.80 29.52
CA ILE A 96 -2.07 -18.94 28.73
C ILE A 96 -3.25 -19.25 29.66
N GLN A 97 -3.08 -20.18 30.62
CA GLN A 97 -4.14 -20.50 31.59
C GLN A 97 -4.55 -19.28 32.42
N LYS A 98 -3.58 -18.49 32.93
CA LYS A 98 -3.88 -17.22 33.63
C LYS A 98 -4.66 -16.24 32.76
N SER A 99 -4.35 -16.19 31.46
CA SER A 99 -5.06 -15.33 30.50
C SER A 99 -6.48 -15.82 30.24
N ILE A 100 -6.71 -17.13 30.19
CA ILE A 100 -8.03 -17.76 30.14
C ILE A 100 -8.84 -17.40 31.38
N ASP A 101 -8.28 -17.60 32.57
CA ASP A 101 -8.98 -17.36 33.84
C ASP A 101 -9.39 -15.89 33.97
N LYS A 102 -8.48 -14.96 33.63
CA LYS A 102 -8.76 -13.52 33.59
C LYS A 102 -9.87 -13.19 32.60
N LEU A 103 -9.85 -13.78 31.41
CA LEU A 103 -10.86 -13.53 30.37
C LEU A 103 -12.23 -14.12 30.74
N GLU A 104 -12.28 -15.31 31.36
CA GLU A 104 -13.51 -15.91 31.86
C GLU A 104 -14.14 -15.09 32.99
N GLU A 105 -13.32 -14.54 33.89
CA GLU A 105 -13.77 -13.62 34.95
C GLU A 105 -14.32 -12.31 34.37
N GLN A 106 -13.66 -11.76 33.34
CA GLN A 106 -14.13 -10.58 32.61
C GLN A 106 -15.48 -10.84 31.92
N ILE A 107 -15.64 -12.00 31.27
CA ILE A 107 -16.91 -12.39 30.64
C ILE A 107 -18.02 -12.54 31.69
N LYS A 108 -17.73 -13.17 32.84
CA LYS A 108 -18.69 -13.39 33.93
C LYS A 108 -19.13 -12.10 34.63
N SER A 109 -18.21 -11.16 34.82
CA SER A 109 -18.48 -9.90 35.51
C SER A 109 -19.24 -8.87 34.67
N GLY A 110 -19.44 -9.12 33.37
CA GLY A 110 -20.11 -8.18 32.46
C GLY A 110 -19.34 -6.89 32.20
N LYS A 111 -18.14 -6.72 32.81
CA LYS A 111 -17.23 -5.59 32.56
C LYS A 111 -16.56 -5.79 31.21
N THR A 112 -17.22 -5.27 30.18
CA THR A 112 -16.63 -5.17 28.84
C THR A 112 -15.75 -3.92 28.77
N GLU A 113 -14.44 -4.13 28.90
CA GLU A 113 -13.44 -3.59 27.96
C GLU A 113 -13.52 -2.08 27.60
N ASP A 114 -13.58 -1.19 28.60
CA ASP A 114 -13.39 0.26 28.36
C ASP A 114 -12.23 0.89 29.14
N ASP A 115 -11.43 0.08 29.82
CA ASP A 115 -10.18 0.54 30.43
C ASP A 115 -8.99 0.38 29.46
N TRP A 116 -9.15 0.94 28.26
CA TRP A 116 -8.09 0.92 27.23
C TRP A 116 -6.83 1.66 27.69
N LYS A 117 -6.95 2.58 28.65
CA LYS A 117 -5.81 3.32 29.21
C LYS A 117 -4.89 2.41 30.01
N THR A 118 -5.46 1.59 30.89
CA THR A 118 -4.68 0.59 31.64
C THR A 118 -4.05 -0.43 30.71
N GLN A 119 -4.77 -0.88 29.66
CA GLN A 119 -4.19 -1.78 28.66
C GLN A 119 -2.99 -1.16 27.93
N VAL A 120 -3.11 0.09 27.48
CA VAL A 120 -2.01 0.81 26.83
C VAL A 120 -0.83 1.01 27.80
N ASP A 121 -1.09 1.26 29.09
CA ASP A 121 -0.04 1.39 30.10
C ASP A 121 0.70 0.08 30.36
N ASP A 122 -0.02 -1.04 30.44
CA ASP A 122 0.56 -2.38 30.56
C ASP A 122 1.43 -2.71 29.33
N GLU A 123 0.94 -2.43 28.12
CA GLU A 123 1.68 -2.65 26.87
C GLU A 123 2.94 -1.77 26.79
N ILE A 124 2.87 -0.49 27.19
CA ILE A 124 4.04 0.40 27.24
C ILE A 124 5.05 -0.12 28.26
N ALA A 125 4.61 -0.60 29.42
CA ALA A 125 5.49 -1.17 30.45
C ALA A 125 6.19 -2.43 29.94
N GLU A 126 5.46 -3.32 29.26
CA GLU A 126 6.03 -4.53 28.62
C GLU A 126 7.08 -4.16 27.56
N LEU A 127 6.77 -3.21 26.68
CA LEU A 127 7.71 -2.76 25.65
C LEU A 127 8.96 -2.13 26.25
N LYS A 128 8.84 -1.35 27.33
CA LYS A 128 9.99 -0.80 28.06
C LYS A 128 10.82 -1.90 28.72
N SER A 129 10.19 -2.94 29.27
CA SER A 129 10.89 -4.10 29.83
C SER A 129 11.63 -4.87 28.73
N ARG A 130 11.00 -5.10 27.58
CA ARG A 130 11.63 -5.73 26.41
C ARG A 130 12.80 -4.89 25.90
N LYS A 131 12.68 -3.56 25.88
CA LYS A 131 13.77 -2.66 25.50
C LYS A 131 14.97 -2.73 26.47
N ALA A 132 14.70 -2.91 27.76
CA ALA A 132 15.72 -2.99 28.81
C ALA A 132 16.50 -4.31 28.80
N ASP A 133 16.02 -5.32 28.07
CA ASP A 133 16.72 -6.59 27.89
C ASP A 133 18.03 -6.38 27.11
N GLU A 134 19.16 -6.57 27.79
CA GLU A 134 20.51 -6.42 27.23
C GLU A 134 20.82 -7.49 26.16
N THR A 135 20.08 -8.59 26.12
CA THR A 135 20.24 -9.62 25.09
C THR A 135 19.73 -9.18 23.72
N ILE A 136 18.91 -8.12 23.66
CA ILE A 136 18.39 -7.56 22.41
C ILE A 136 19.40 -6.55 21.85
N PRO A 137 20.00 -6.81 20.67
CA PRO A 137 20.88 -5.86 20.02
C PRO A 137 20.20 -4.50 19.81
N GLU A 138 20.94 -3.41 20.05
CA GLU A 138 20.44 -2.02 20.01
C GLU A 138 19.64 -1.69 18.73
N ARG A 139 20.03 -2.27 17.60
CA ARG A 139 19.35 -2.12 16.30
C ARG A 139 17.89 -2.62 16.27
N TYR A 140 17.52 -3.60 17.10
CA TYR A 140 16.13 -4.08 17.18
C TYR A 140 15.29 -3.23 18.16
N LYS A 141 15.93 -2.48 19.05
CA LYS A 141 15.26 -1.54 19.94
C LYS A 141 14.61 -0.38 19.18
N ALA A 142 15.08 -0.06 17.98
CA ALA A 142 14.46 0.90 17.06
C ALA A 142 12.98 0.62 16.78
N GLY A 143 12.62 -0.64 16.53
CA GLY A 143 11.23 -1.03 16.29
C GLY A 143 10.38 -0.90 17.55
N ILE A 144 10.96 -1.26 18.70
CA ILE A 144 10.32 -1.11 20.02
C ILE A 144 10.07 0.37 20.34
N ASP A 145 11.03 1.24 20.04
CA ASP A 145 10.90 2.69 20.24
C ASP A 145 9.77 3.30 19.41
N ASN A 146 9.64 2.88 18.15
CA ASN A 146 8.54 3.29 17.29
C ASN A 146 7.17 2.86 17.87
N GLU A 147 7.09 1.63 18.40
CA GLU A 147 5.87 1.11 19.01
C GLU A 147 5.51 1.84 20.31
N ILE A 148 6.50 2.10 21.18
CA ILE A 148 6.33 2.90 22.40
C ILE A 148 5.85 4.32 22.05
N ALA A 149 6.45 4.95 21.04
CA ALA A 149 6.06 6.29 20.61
C ALA A 149 4.60 6.33 20.11
N GLN A 150 4.18 5.31 19.35
CA GLN A 150 2.81 5.21 18.86
C GLN A 150 1.81 5.01 20.01
N LYS A 151 2.08 4.08 20.94
CA LYS A 151 1.22 3.83 22.11
C LYS A 151 1.15 5.02 23.06
N SER A 152 2.28 5.67 23.32
CA SER A 152 2.34 6.90 24.14
C SER A 152 1.50 8.02 23.52
N TYR A 153 1.53 8.16 22.18
CA TYR A 153 0.71 9.15 21.49
C TYR A 153 -0.80 8.93 21.70
N TYR A 154 -1.27 7.67 21.66
CA TYR A 154 -2.69 7.36 21.97
C TYR A 154 -3.08 7.84 23.37
N LYS A 155 -2.22 7.61 24.36
CA LYS A 155 -2.44 8.03 25.75
C LYS A 155 -2.41 9.56 25.88
N ASP A 156 -1.36 10.20 25.37
CA ASP A 156 -1.14 11.65 25.51
C ASP A 156 -2.24 12.49 24.85
N ASN A 157 -2.85 11.97 23.78
CA ASN A 157 -3.93 12.63 23.05
C ASN A 157 -5.33 12.09 23.42
N ASN A 158 -5.43 11.23 24.43
CA ASN A 158 -6.68 10.62 24.90
C ASN A 158 -7.49 9.94 23.75
N LEU A 159 -6.79 9.25 22.85
CA LEU A 159 -7.35 8.57 21.69
C LEU A 159 -7.49 7.07 21.98
N LYS A 160 -8.70 6.53 21.89
CA LYS A 160 -8.93 5.08 21.98
C LYS A 160 -8.29 4.40 20.75
N PRO A 161 -7.38 3.42 20.92
CA PRO A 161 -6.88 2.63 19.81
C PRO A 161 -8.04 2.01 19.04
N ILE A 162 -8.09 2.28 17.74
CA ILE A 162 -9.00 1.60 16.83
C ILE A 162 -8.18 0.54 16.13
N ASP A 163 -8.71 -0.68 16.08
CA ASP A 163 -8.07 -1.73 15.31
C ASP A 163 -8.09 -1.41 13.82
N ASP A 164 -6.95 -1.60 13.15
CA ASP A 164 -6.80 -1.32 11.71
C ASP A 164 -7.80 -2.08 10.83
N TRP A 165 -8.33 -3.21 11.31
CA TRP A 165 -9.30 -4.04 10.60
C TRP A 165 -10.74 -3.55 10.71
N LYS A 166 -11.06 -2.61 11.60
CA LYS A 166 -12.39 -2.01 11.66
C LYS A 166 -12.65 -1.16 10.42
N VAL A 167 -13.85 -1.32 9.85
CA VAL A 167 -14.24 -0.57 8.65
C VAL A 167 -14.58 0.85 9.09
N THR A 168 -13.64 1.77 8.86
CA THR A 168 -13.86 3.22 8.99
C THR A 168 -13.51 3.89 7.68
N GLY A 169 -13.96 5.15 7.48
CA GLY A 169 -13.61 5.93 6.30
C GLY A 169 -12.10 5.96 6.03
N PHE A 170 -11.29 6.31 7.03
CA PHE A 170 -9.82 6.40 6.86
C PHE A 170 -9.15 5.04 6.62
N ASN A 171 -9.54 3.99 7.35
CA ASN A 171 -8.95 2.65 7.17
C ASN A 171 -9.29 2.10 5.78
N TYR A 172 -10.55 2.26 5.37
CA TYR A 172 -11.01 1.85 4.05
C TYR A 172 -10.27 2.60 2.94
N LEU A 173 -10.17 3.93 3.02
CA LEU A 173 -9.45 4.72 2.02
C LEU A 173 -7.97 4.32 1.95
N SER A 174 -7.31 4.11 3.09
CA SER A 174 -5.92 3.66 3.13
C SER A 174 -5.73 2.30 2.44
N ARG A 175 -6.66 1.37 2.65
CA ARG A 175 -6.68 0.05 1.99
C ARG A 175 -6.93 0.16 0.48
N VAL A 176 -7.86 1.03 0.07
CA VAL A 176 -8.16 1.31 -1.34
C VAL A 176 -6.91 1.88 -2.04
N LEU A 177 -6.27 2.90 -1.46
CA LEU A 177 -5.04 3.50 -1.99
C LEU A 177 -3.91 2.47 -2.14
N GLN A 178 -3.73 1.60 -1.14
CA GLN A 178 -2.71 0.55 -1.14
C GLN A 178 -2.94 -0.45 -2.28
N ILE A 179 -4.15 -1.00 -2.40
CA ILE A 179 -4.46 -2.07 -3.38
C ILE A 179 -4.50 -1.50 -4.80
N LEU A 180 -5.17 -0.36 -4.98
CA LEU A 180 -5.27 0.28 -6.29
C LEU A 180 -3.89 0.66 -6.81
N GLY A 181 -3.07 1.28 -5.97
CA GLY A 181 -1.74 1.74 -6.33
C GLY A 181 -0.82 0.63 -6.83
N THR A 182 -0.92 -0.57 -6.26
CA THR A 182 0.02 -1.68 -6.54
C THR A 182 -0.08 -2.20 -7.99
N ILE A 183 -1.29 -2.38 -8.53
CA ILE A 183 -1.47 -2.98 -9.87
C ILE A 183 -2.59 -2.28 -10.65
N PHE A 184 -3.76 -2.09 -10.03
CA PHE A 184 -4.97 -1.70 -10.74
C PHE A 184 -4.91 -0.30 -11.35
N LEU A 185 -4.21 0.64 -10.71
CA LEU A 185 -4.12 2.01 -11.19
C LEU A 185 -3.35 2.08 -12.52
N GLY A 186 -2.19 1.43 -12.60
CA GLY A 186 -1.40 1.36 -13.83
C GLY A 186 -2.13 0.67 -14.98
N VAL A 187 -2.80 -0.46 -14.69
CA VAL A 187 -3.60 -1.19 -15.68
C VAL A 187 -4.81 -0.39 -16.13
N GLY A 188 -5.53 0.23 -15.19
CA GLY A 188 -6.70 1.06 -15.46
C GLY A 188 -6.37 2.22 -16.39
N ILE A 189 -5.29 2.96 -16.12
CA ILE A 189 -4.81 4.03 -17.00
C ILE A 189 -4.42 3.48 -18.37
N SER A 190 -3.75 2.34 -18.43
CA SER A 190 -3.33 1.70 -19.70
C SER A 190 -4.52 1.31 -20.58
N VAL A 191 -5.53 0.67 -20.00
CA VAL A 191 -6.77 0.33 -20.72
C VAL A 191 -7.50 1.60 -21.16
N PHE A 192 -7.55 2.61 -20.29
CA PHE A 192 -8.30 3.83 -20.54
C PHE A 192 -7.69 4.70 -21.65
N MET A 193 -6.37 4.88 -21.64
CA MET A 193 -5.68 5.95 -22.39
C MET A 193 -4.64 5.49 -23.42
N SER A 194 -4.44 4.19 -23.59
CA SER A 194 -3.48 3.65 -24.57
C SER A 194 -3.75 4.04 -26.02
N ASP A 195 -4.99 4.36 -26.37
CA ASP A 195 -5.40 4.74 -27.73
C ASP A 195 -5.29 6.24 -28.04
N ILE A 196 -4.78 7.05 -27.10
CA ILE A 196 -4.88 8.51 -27.21
C ILE A 196 -4.05 9.13 -28.34
N VAL A 197 -2.89 8.55 -28.65
CA VAL A 197 -2.04 8.93 -29.80
C VAL A 197 -2.18 7.90 -30.92
N SER A 198 -2.07 6.61 -30.59
CA SER A 198 -2.14 5.50 -31.55
C SER A 198 -3.50 5.42 -32.26
N GLY A 199 -4.60 5.81 -31.62
CA GLY A 199 -5.93 5.85 -32.23
C GLY A 199 -6.12 6.98 -33.25
N GLU A 200 -5.27 8.00 -33.23
CA GLU A 200 -5.30 9.11 -34.20
C GLU A 200 -4.46 8.81 -35.45
N CYS A 201 -3.72 7.70 -35.46
CA CYS A 201 -2.94 7.24 -36.62
C CYS A 201 -3.80 6.74 -37.78
N THR A 202 -5.13 6.84 -37.72
CA THR A 202 -6.01 6.54 -38.84
C THR A 202 -5.96 7.66 -39.90
N PRO A 203 -6.06 7.35 -41.21
CA PRO A 203 -5.85 8.34 -42.27
C PRO A 203 -6.78 9.57 -42.21
N ALA A 204 -8.03 9.40 -41.77
CA ALA A 204 -9.01 10.49 -41.71
C ALA A 204 -8.69 11.52 -40.60
N THR A 205 -8.40 11.05 -39.39
CA THR A 205 -8.04 11.90 -38.24
C THR A 205 -6.69 12.58 -38.43
N LEU A 206 -5.76 11.86 -39.05
CA LEU A 206 -4.42 12.35 -39.29
C LEU A 206 -4.41 13.49 -40.32
N LYS A 207 -5.19 13.38 -41.41
CA LYS A 207 -5.40 14.47 -42.39
C LYS A 207 -5.99 15.72 -41.72
N PHE A 208 -6.97 15.55 -40.83
CA PHE A 208 -7.54 16.67 -40.08
C PHE A 208 -6.50 17.37 -39.19
N LEU A 209 -5.63 16.61 -38.53
CA LEU A 209 -4.57 17.16 -37.67
C LEU A 209 -3.52 17.94 -38.45
N LEU A 210 -3.28 17.58 -39.72
CA LEU A 210 -2.35 18.27 -40.62
C LEU A 210 -2.86 19.59 -41.20
N ILE A 211 -4.18 19.79 -41.24
CA ILE A 211 -4.81 21.00 -41.82
C ILE A 211 -4.96 22.11 -40.77
N GLN A 212 -4.83 21.80 -39.48
CA GLN A 212 -4.98 22.80 -38.42
C GLN A 212 -3.76 23.75 -38.34
N PRO A 213 -3.97 25.07 -38.16
CA PRO A 213 -2.89 26.06 -38.03
C PRO A 213 -2.26 26.05 -36.61
N VAL A 214 -1.94 24.87 -36.09
CA VAL A 214 -1.31 24.65 -34.77
C VAL A 214 -0.15 23.67 -34.90
N SER A 215 0.95 23.95 -34.20
CA SER A 215 2.09 23.03 -34.21
C SER A 215 1.72 21.69 -33.57
N ARG A 216 2.18 20.59 -34.17
CA ARG A 216 1.94 19.21 -33.71
C ARG A 216 2.33 19.03 -32.23
N GLY A 217 3.43 19.66 -31.81
CA GLY A 217 3.89 19.63 -30.41
C GLY A 217 2.92 20.28 -29.42
N LYS A 218 2.24 21.39 -29.79
CA LYS A 218 1.21 22.02 -28.94
C LYS A 218 -0.03 21.15 -28.81
N VAL A 219 -0.44 20.49 -29.90
CA VAL A 219 -1.56 19.53 -29.88
C VAL A 219 -1.21 18.34 -28.96
N LEU A 220 -0.01 17.77 -29.11
CA LEU A 220 0.46 16.66 -28.29
C LEU A 220 0.52 17.02 -26.80
N LEU A 221 1.08 18.17 -26.45
CA LEU A 221 1.11 18.67 -25.07
C LEU A 221 -0.30 18.85 -24.50
N SER A 222 -1.23 19.40 -25.29
CA SER A 222 -2.61 19.60 -24.84
C SER A 222 -3.33 18.28 -24.54
N LYS A 223 -3.05 17.23 -25.33
CA LYS A 223 -3.53 15.85 -25.09
C LYS A 223 -2.94 15.29 -23.81
N PHE A 224 -1.63 15.39 -23.62
CA PHE A 224 -0.97 14.91 -22.41
C PHE A 224 -1.57 15.53 -21.14
N ILE A 225 -1.72 16.87 -21.12
CA ILE A 225 -2.35 17.58 -19.98
C ILE A 225 -3.79 17.09 -19.77
N ALA A 226 -4.58 16.96 -20.84
CA ALA A 226 -5.97 16.51 -20.75
C ALA A 226 -6.10 15.09 -20.17
N ILE A 227 -5.19 14.18 -20.53
CA ILE A 227 -5.15 12.82 -19.96
C ILE A 227 -4.86 12.87 -18.46
N VAL A 228 -3.80 13.57 -18.05
CA VAL A 228 -3.39 13.64 -16.64
C VAL A 228 -4.52 14.19 -15.79
N ILE A 229 -5.16 15.27 -16.23
CA ILE A 229 -6.32 15.87 -15.54
C ILE A 229 -7.49 14.89 -15.49
N SER A 230 -7.81 14.22 -16.62
CA SER A 230 -8.96 13.31 -16.69
C SER A 230 -8.78 12.08 -15.79
N CYS A 231 -7.61 11.43 -15.84
CA CYS A 231 -7.29 10.28 -15.00
C CYS A 231 -7.31 10.66 -13.52
N SER A 232 -6.65 11.77 -13.16
CA SER A 232 -6.61 12.22 -11.76
C SER A 232 -8.01 12.57 -11.25
N ALA A 233 -8.79 13.34 -12.01
CA ALA A 233 -10.14 13.71 -11.61
C ALA A 233 -11.06 12.49 -11.44
N LEU A 234 -11.06 11.56 -12.40
CA LEU A 234 -11.91 10.37 -12.34
C LEU A 234 -11.55 9.48 -11.14
N ILE A 235 -10.27 9.13 -10.98
CA ILE A 235 -9.80 8.24 -9.91
C ILE A 235 -10.08 8.86 -8.54
N LEU A 236 -9.64 10.11 -8.32
CA LEU A 236 -9.80 10.79 -7.03
C LEU A 236 -11.28 11.04 -6.70
N SER A 237 -12.13 11.33 -7.70
CA SER A 237 -13.56 11.52 -7.45
C SER A 237 -14.25 10.25 -6.96
N ILE A 238 -13.90 9.09 -7.53
CA ILE A 238 -14.46 7.80 -7.12
C ILE A 238 -13.99 7.43 -5.71
N GLU A 239 -12.70 7.63 -5.42
CA GLU A 239 -12.13 7.41 -4.09
C GLU A 239 -12.75 8.33 -3.04
N ALA A 240 -12.94 9.61 -3.37
CA ALA A 240 -13.56 10.59 -2.47
C ALA A 240 -15.03 10.23 -2.17
N VAL A 241 -15.82 9.86 -3.19
CA VAL A 241 -17.20 9.42 -3.00
C VAL A 241 -17.25 8.16 -2.13
N ALA A 242 -16.38 7.19 -2.37
CA ALA A 242 -16.33 5.97 -1.59
C ALA A 242 -15.93 6.22 -0.12
N PHE A 243 -14.95 7.10 0.12
CA PHE A 243 -14.56 7.55 1.45
C PHE A 243 -15.72 8.19 2.20
N VAL A 244 -16.45 9.12 1.56
CA VAL A 244 -17.60 9.80 2.17
C VAL A 244 -18.72 8.81 2.47
N LEU A 245 -19.07 7.92 1.53
CA LEU A 245 -20.13 6.93 1.73
C LEU A 245 -19.80 6.00 2.91
N VAL A 246 -18.60 5.42 2.94
CA VAL A 246 -18.19 4.54 4.05
C VAL A 246 -18.14 5.32 5.37
N GLY A 247 -17.61 6.55 5.35
CA GLY A 247 -17.58 7.42 6.52
C GLY A 247 -18.96 7.75 7.08
N LEU A 248 -19.97 7.95 6.22
CA LEU A 248 -21.35 8.20 6.66
C LEU A 248 -22.03 6.96 7.24
N PHE A 249 -21.79 5.77 6.68
CA PHE A 249 -22.46 4.53 7.14
C PHE A 249 -21.75 3.84 8.32
N LYS A 250 -20.43 3.96 8.42
CA LYS A 250 -19.59 3.23 9.40
C LYS A 250 -18.85 4.15 10.37
N GLY A 251 -18.85 5.46 10.11
CA GLY A 251 -18.02 6.42 10.81
C GLY A 251 -16.68 6.65 10.11
N PHE A 252 -16.16 7.87 10.23
CA PHE A 252 -14.88 8.23 9.62
C PHE A 252 -13.67 7.64 10.36
N GLY A 253 -13.82 7.27 11.62
CA GLY A 253 -12.71 6.93 12.52
C GLY A 253 -12.05 8.18 13.09
N TYR A 254 -10.88 8.02 13.73
CA TYR A 254 -10.13 9.12 14.33
C TYR A 254 -9.03 9.60 13.37
N ALA A 255 -9.19 10.82 12.84
CA ALA A 255 -8.23 11.46 11.95
C ALA A 255 -6.83 11.67 12.58
N SER A 256 -6.78 11.76 13.91
CA SER A 256 -5.57 12.01 14.70
C SER A 256 -4.81 10.74 15.08
N VAL A 257 -5.24 9.56 14.62
CA VAL A 257 -4.54 8.30 14.92
C VAL A 257 -3.07 8.38 14.50
N PRO A 258 -2.12 8.01 15.38
CA PRO A 258 -0.70 8.09 15.07
C PRO A 258 -0.30 7.05 14.02
N THR A 259 0.32 7.52 12.95
CA THR A 259 0.89 6.71 11.86
C THR A 259 2.35 7.08 11.67
N ILE A 260 3.20 6.07 11.43
CA ILE A 260 4.64 6.28 11.24
C ILE A 260 4.96 6.46 9.75
N ILE A 261 5.78 7.46 9.43
CA ILE A 261 6.30 7.72 8.08
C ILE A 261 7.81 7.80 8.02
N GLY A 262 8.36 7.56 6.83
CA GLY A 262 9.78 7.82 6.53
C GLY A 262 10.77 6.85 7.17
N THR A 263 10.31 5.71 7.69
CA THR A 263 11.18 4.68 8.25
C THR A 263 12.15 4.20 7.19
N ARG A 264 13.45 4.29 7.47
CA ARG A 264 14.49 3.76 6.59
C ARG A 264 14.91 2.37 7.06
N TYR A 265 15.36 1.57 6.11
CA TYR A 265 15.78 0.20 6.34
C TYR A 265 17.22 -0.02 5.90
N GLN A 266 17.90 -0.96 6.55
CA GLN A 266 19.22 -1.43 6.17
C GLN A 266 19.30 -2.95 6.27
N PHE A 267 20.23 -3.56 5.55
CA PHE A 267 20.47 -5.00 5.64
C PHE A 267 21.05 -5.38 7.00
N ASP A 268 20.48 -6.42 7.61
CA ASP A 268 21.03 -7.06 8.79
C ASP A 268 22.17 -8.00 8.38
N MET A 269 23.39 -7.49 8.47
CA MET A 269 24.61 -8.23 8.12
C MET A 269 24.92 -9.40 9.06
N SER A 270 24.21 -9.54 10.19
CA SER A 270 24.51 -10.56 11.20
C SER A 270 23.67 -11.83 11.10
N LYS A 271 22.54 -11.77 10.40
CA LYS A 271 21.65 -12.91 10.18
C LYS A 271 21.47 -13.11 8.69
N VAL A 272 21.68 -14.35 8.25
CA VAL A 272 21.31 -14.82 6.93
C VAL A 272 20.18 -15.80 7.14
N GLN A 273 18.99 -15.45 6.66
CA GLN A 273 17.84 -16.34 6.66
C GLN A 273 17.50 -16.62 5.19
N ASP A 274 17.43 -17.89 4.81
CA ASP A 274 17.22 -18.35 3.42
C ASP A 274 18.22 -17.75 2.41
N GLY A 275 19.49 -17.60 2.81
CA GLY A 275 20.55 -17.10 1.94
C GLY A 275 20.49 -15.59 1.64
N ALA A 276 19.63 -14.83 2.33
CA ALA A 276 19.52 -13.38 2.19
C ALA A 276 19.59 -12.65 3.54
N HIS A 277 20.12 -11.43 3.52
CA HIS A 277 20.07 -10.51 4.65
C HIS A 277 18.68 -9.88 4.75
N GLN A 278 18.08 -9.91 5.93
CA GLN A 278 16.79 -9.25 6.17
C GLN A 278 16.96 -7.74 6.34
N LEU A 279 15.89 -7.00 6.10
CA LEU A 279 15.88 -5.56 6.33
C LEU A 279 15.38 -5.26 7.75
N ILE A 280 16.13 -4.43 8.47
CA ILE A 280 15.78 -3.94 9.80
C ILE A 280 15.59 -2.42 9.78
N PRO A 281 14.65 -1.87 10.56
CA PRO A 281 14.42 -0.43 10.62
C PRO A 281 15.61 0.28 11.28
N ILE A 282 15.98 1.45 10.77
CA ILE A 282 17.03 2.30 11.34
C ILE A 282 16.41 3.19 12.43
N ALA A 283 16.97 3.13 13.64
CA ALA A 283 16.52 3.92 14.80
C ALA A 283 16.44 5.42 14.48
N GLY A 284 15.37 6.07 14.95
CA GLY A 284 15.19 7.52 14.85
C GLY A 284 14.84 8.06 13.45
N THR A 285 14.62 7.20 12.45
CA THR A 285 14.25 7.64 11.10
C THR A 285 12.74 7.82 10.90
N GLY A 286 11.94 7.02 11.59
CA GLY A 286 10.48 7.11 11.56
C GLY A 286 9.98 8.37 12.28
N LYS A 287 8.96 9.02 11.72
CA LYS A 287 8.26 10.16 12.34
C LYS A 287 6.79 9.82 12.49
N VAL A 288 6.25 10.11 13.68
CA VAL A 288 4.81 9.95 13.95
C VAL A 288 4.07 11.18 13.46
N ILE A 289 3.06 10.97 12.62
CA ILE A 289 2.14 12.00 12.12
C ILE A 289 0.69 11.51 12.27
N PRO A 290 -0.30 12.41 12.33
CA PRO A 290 -1.70 12.01 12.34
C PRO A 290 -2.13 11.39 11.01
N LEU A 291 -3.10 10.48 11.06
CA LEU A 291 -3.62 9.72 9.92
C LEU A 291 -4.13 10.61 8.78
N TRP A 292 -4.74 11.76 9.06
CA TRP A 292 -5.18 12.69 8.01
C TRP A 292 -4.02 13.24 7.18
N ASP A 293 -2.87 13.56 7.81
CA ASP A 293 -1.67 14.07 7.13
C ASP A 293 -1.03 12.95 6.31
N PHE A 294 -1.03 11.72 6.86
CA PHE A 294 -0.61 10.53 6.13
C PHE A 294 -1.46 10.34 4.86
N THR A 295 -2.78 10.28 4.99
CA THR A 295 -3.70 10.08 3.86
C THR A 295 -3.55 11.17 2.80
N LEU A 296 -3.44 12.44 3.20
CA LEU A 296 -3.26 13.55 2.26
C LEU A 296 -1.96 13.40 1.45
N ARG A 297 -0.84 13.09 2.11
CA ARG A 297 0.45 12.86 1.44
C ARG A 297 0.42 11.65 0.53
N THR A 298 -0.28 10.59 0.91
CA THR A 298 -0.48 9.39 0.07
C THR A 298 -1.26 9.72 -1.20
N ILE A 299 -2.31 10.55 -1.11
CA ILE A 299 -3.06 11.03 -2.29
C ILE A 299 -2.18 11.89 -3.19
N LEU A 300 -1.36 12.79 -2.62
CA LEU A 300 -0.42 13.60 -3.42
C LEU A 300 0.61 12.73 -4.17
N LEU A 301 1.15 11.69 -3.51
CA LEU A 301 2.03 10.73 -4.15
C LEU A 301 1.31 9.92 -5.24
N GLN A 302 0.03 9.61 -5.04
CA GLN A 302 -0.77 8.88 -6.04
C GLN A 302 -1.03 9.73 -7.28
N VAL A 303 -1.26 11.04 -7.13
CA VAL A 303 -1.33 11.97 -8.27
C VAL A 303 -0.01 11.98 -9.05
N LEU A 304 1.12 11.96 -8.34
CA LEU A 304 2.43 11.85 -8.97
C LEU A 304 2.61 10.49 -9.69
N PHE A 305 2.09 9.40 -9.11
CA PHE A 305 2.08 8.09 -9.74
C PHE A 305 1.19 8.06 -11.01
N ILE A 306 0.00 8.66 -10.95
CA ILE A 306 -0.90 8.83 -12.10
C ILE A 306 -0.19 9.60 -13.23
N LEU A 307 0.54 10.67 -12.91
CA LEU A 307 1.32 11.46 -13.88
C LEU A 307 2.33 10.59 -14.63
N VAL A 308 3.16 9.82 -13.93
CA VAL A 308 4.18 8.97 -14.56
C VAL A 308 3.54 7.82 -15.35
N CYS A 309 2.46 7.21 -14.85
CA CYS A 309 1.68 6.21 -15.60
C CYS A 309 1.10 6.78 -16.90
N CYS A 310 0.50 7.98 -16.84
CA CYS A 310 -0.01 8.66 -18.04
C CYS A 310 1.14 8.93 -19.03
N SER A 311 2.30 9.37 -18.54
CA SER A 311 3.49 9.61 -19.38
C SER A 311 3.99 8.34 -20.06
N PHE A 312 4.02 7.23 -19.32
CA PHE A 312 4.42 5.92 -19.84
C PHE A 312 3.43 5.40 -20.90
N VAL A 313 2.14 5.45 -20.63
CA VAL A 313 1.09 5.06 -21.60
C VAL A 313 1.16 5.94 -22.84
N PHE A 314 1.38 7.24 -22.68
CA PHE A 314 1.53 8.19 -23.78
C PHE A 314 2.75 7.89 -24.65
N LEU A 315 3.89 7.54 -24.03
CA LEU A 315 5.08 7.08 -24.74
C LEU A 315 4.76 5.87 -25.62
N ILE A 316 4.21 4.80 -25.04
CA ILE A 316 3.90 3.59 -25.82
C ILE A 316 2.86 3.87 -26.91
N SER A 317 1.85 4.70 -26.63
CA SER A 317 0.84 5.15 -27.60
C SER A 317 1.46 5.92 -28.77
N SER A 318 2.53 6.68 -28.54
CA SER A 318 3.23 7.41 -29.62
C SER A 318 4.15 6.51 -30.47
N LEU A 319 4.72 5.46 -29.87
CA LEU A 319 5.59 4.52 -30.57
C LEU A 319 4.79 3.59 -31.50
N VAL A 320 3.67 3.08 -31.00
CA VAL A 320 2.87 2.05 -31.66
C VAL A 320 1.76 2.67 -32.53
N LYS A 321 1.58 2.18 -33.76
CA LYS A 321 0.54 2.69 -34.69
C LYS A 321 -0.87 2.12 -34.42
N SER A 322 -0.95 0.98 -33.74
CA SER A 322 -2.21 0.29 -33.45
C SER A 322 -2.64 0.51 -32.00
N SER A 323 -3.88 0.96 -31.80
CA SER A 323 -4.49 1.17 -30.49
C SER A 323 -4.55 -0.11 -29.66
N MET A 324 -4.95 -1.23 -30.28
CA MET A 324 -5.04 -2.53 -29.61
C MET A 324 -3.68 -3.01 -29.11
N ILE A 325 -2.63 -2.86 -29.93
CA ILE A 325 -1.27 -3.28 -29.55
C ILE A 325 -0.72 -2.38 -28.44
N SER A 326 -0.94 -1.07 -28.52
CA SER A 326 -0.54 -0.14 -27.47
C SER A 326 -1.17 -0.49 -26.13
N MET A 327 -2.46 -0.82 -26.13
CA MET A 327 -3.20 -1.26 -24.95
C MET A 327 -2.63 -2.54 -24.35
N ALA A 328 -2.41 -3.56 -25.17
CA ALA A 328 -1.90 -4.85 -24.71
C ALA A 328 -0.50 -4.72 -24.09
N ILE A 329 0.43 -4.04 -24.77
CA ILE A 329 1.81 -3.86 -24.30
C ILE A 329 1.83 -3.10 -22.97
N THR A 330 1.11 -1.97 -22.89
CA THR A 330 1.08 -1.15 -21.67
C THR A 330 0.52 -1.93 -20.49
N ALA A 331 -0.63 -2.59 -20.65
CA ALA A 331 -1.24 -3.39 -19.60
C ALA A 331 -0.31 -4.52 -19.12
N ILE A 332 0.28 -5.29 -20.05
CA ILE A 332 1.21 -6.38 -19.71
C ILE A 332 2.41 -5.85 -18.92
N LEU A 333 3.05 -4.77 -19.37
CA LEU A 333 4.22 -4.20 -18.70
C LEU A 333 3.87 -3.66 -17.30
N THR A 334 2.72 -3.00 -17.14
CA THR A 334 2.27 -2.48 -15.84
C THR A 334 2.02 -3.57 -14.80
N ILE A 335 1.68 -4.79 -15.24
CA ILE A 335 1.50 -5.96 -14.35
C ILE A 335 2.82 -6.68 -14.12
N LEU A 336 3.56 -6.95 -15.20
CA LEU A 336 4.72 -7.82 -15.16
C LEU A 336 5.88 -7.20 -14.38
N ILE A 337 6.12 -5.89 -14.54
CA ILE A 337 7.29 -5.23 -13.92
C ILE A 337 7.22 -5.26 -12.37
N PRO A 338 6.12 -4.87 -11.70
CA PRO A 338 6.00 -5.02 -10.24
C PRO A 338 6.20 -6.45 -9.75
N ILE A 339 5.56 -7.43 -10.42
CA ILE A 339 5.63 -8.85 -10.04
C ILE A 339 7.07 -9.36 -10.14
N LEU A 340 7.74 -9.11 -11.27
CA LEU A 340 9.13 -9.51 -11.45
C LEU A 340 10.07 -8.80 -10.47
N SER A 341 9.78 -7.56 -10.13
CA SER A 341 10.56 -6.80 -9.14
C SER A 341 10.45 -7.36 -7.74
N GLU A 342 9.32 -7.98 -7.40
CA GLU A 342 9.11 -8.64 -6.10
C GLU A 342 9.61 -10.09 -6.09
N ALA A 343 9.58 -10.79 -7.22
CA ALA A 343 9.93 -12.20 -7.30
C ALA A 343 11.42 -12.49 -7.55
N ILE A 344 12.11 -11.63 -8.32
CA ILE A 344 13.43 -11.96 -8.88
C ILE A 344 14.54 -11.12 -8.24
N ASN A 345 15.50 -11.77 -7.58
CA ASN A 345 16.60 -11.11 -6.83
C ASN A 345 17.43 -10.08 -7.66
N PRO A 346 17.86 -10.37 -8.89
CA PRO A 346 18.51 -9.36 -9.74
C PRO A 346 17.65 -8.11 -9.97
N ILE A 347 16.34 -8.28 -10.15
CA ILE A 347 15.41 -7.18 -10.42
C ILE A 347 15.14 -6.40 -9.13
N LYS A 348 15.05 -7.07 -7.98
CA LYS A 348 15.00 -6.42 -6.66
C LYS A 348 16.11 -5.40 -6.46
N LYS A 349 17.33 -5.69 -6.91
CA LYS A 349 18.48 -4.76 -6.76
C LYS A 349 18.28 -3.45 -7.53
N ILE A 350 17.63 -3.50 -8.70
CA ILE A 350 17.38 -2.33 -9.56
C ILE A 350 15.97 -1.75 -9.41
N SER A 351 15.13 -2.33 -8.54
CA SER A 351 13.71 -1.96 -8.36
C SER A 351 13.50 -0.48 -8.03
N HIS A 352 14.46 0.14 -7.36
CA HIS A 352 14.46 1.57 -7.04
C HIS A 352 14.52 2.51 -8.27
N PHE A 353 14.89 2.02 -9.45
CA PHE A 353 14.81 2.79 -10.70
C PHE A 353 13.49 2.58 -11.46
N LEU A 354 12.69 1.59 -11.08
CA LEU A 354 11.48 1.21 -11.79
C LEU A 354 10.29 1.95 -11.19
N PHE A 355 9.76 2.96 -11.87
CA PHE A 355 8.69 3.78 -11.31
C PHE A 355 7.44 2.98 -10.87
N LEU A 356 7.19 1.84 -11.52
CA LEU A 356 6.06 0.95 -11.21
C LEU A 356 6.15 0.28 -9.83
N THR A 357 7.33 0.25 -9.20
CA THR A 357 7.48 -0.28 -7.83
C THR A 357 6.95 0.70 -6.78
N TYR A 358 6.75 1.97 -7.13
CA TYR A 358 6.26 3.01 -6.23
C TYR A 358 4.74 3.18 -6.23
N GLY A 359 4.01 2.27 -6.90
CA GLY A 359 2.56 2.37 -7.04
C GLY A 359 1.81 2.32 -5.70
N ASN A 360 2.29 1.51 -4.74
CA ASN A 360 1.75 1.49 -3.39
C ASN A 360 2.26 2.70 -2.58
N THR A 361 1.59 3.84 -2.75
CA THR A 361 2.01 5.12 -2.17
C THR A 361 1.96 5.16 -0.64
N GLY A 362 1.11 4.34 -0.02
CA GLY A 362 1.07 4.15 1.43
C GLY A 362 2.36 3.51 1.95
N SER A 363 2.79 2.41 1.32
CA SER A 363 4.07 1.75 1.63
C SER A 363 5.29 2.60 1.28
N VAL A 364 5.20 3.44 0.24
CA VAL A 364 6.25 4.41 -0.08
C VAL A 364 6.40 5.42 1.05
N LEU A 365 5.28 5.96 1.55
CA LEU A 365 5.28 6.97 2.61
C LEU A 365 5.70 6.40 3.97
N SER A 366 5.29 5.17 4.31
CA SER A 366 5.72 4.52 5.55
C SER A 366 7.18 4.06 5.51
N GLY A 367 7.71 3.79 4.32
CA GLY A 367 9.02 3.18 4.09
C GLY A 367 8.98 1.65 3.95
N ASN A 368 7.81 1.03 4.17
CA ASN A 368 7.62 -0.43 4.07
C ASN A 368 7.87 -0.96 2.65
N ILE A 369 7.85 -0.09 1.64
CA ILE A 369 8.17 -0.46 0.26
C ILE A 369 9.59 -1.05 0.11
N ALA A 370 10.53 -0.63 0.97
CA ALA A 370 11.88 -1.19 1.03
C ALA A 370 11.85 -2.67 1.43
N VAL A 371 11.00 -3.02 2.41
CA VAL A 371 10.81 -4.39 2.88
C VAL A 371 10.17 -5.24 1.80
N GLN A 372 9.09 -4.74 1.17
CA GLN A 372 8.35 -5.46 0.13
C GLN A 372 9.27 -5.93 -1.01
N TYR A 373 10.15 -5.05 -1.51
CA TYR A 373 11.07 -5.38 -2.60
C TYR A 373 12.48 -5.79 -2.13
N SER A 374 12.68 -5.96 -0.81
CA SER A 374 13.97 -6.25 -0.19
C SER A 374 15.11 -5.31 -0.68
N ASN A 375 14.81 -4.01 -0.82
CA ASN A 375 15.75 -3.01 -1.32
C ASN A 375 15.75 -1.74 -0.43
N PRO A 376 16.83 -1.46 0.32
CA PRO A 376 16.91 -0.32 1.25
C PRO A 376 16.98 1.04 0.54
N ASN A 377 17.27 1.08 -0.77
CA ASN A 377 17.32 2.33 -1.54
C ASN A 377 15.92 2.88 -1.86
N LEU A 378 14.87 2.05 -1.74
CA LEU A 378 13.49 2.48 -1.90
C LEU A 378 13.06 3.32 -0.70
N ASN A 379 13.07 4.64 -0.88
CA ASN A 379 12.58 5.59 0.10
C ASN A 379 11.78 6.71 -0.59
N ILE A 380 11.10 7.53 0.21
CA ILE A 380 10.20 8.59 -0.27
C ILE A 380 10.91 9.55 -1.23
N THR A 381 12.11 10.02 -0.88
CA THR A 381 12.86 10.99 -1.69
C THR A 381 13.23 10.41 -3.05
N TRP A 382 13.72 9.16 -3.07
CA TRP A 382 14.02 8.45 -4.31
C TRP A 382 12.78 8.18 -5.15
N ALA A 383 11.67 7.80 -4.52
CA ALA A 383 10.40 7.56 -5.21
C ALA A 383 9.92 8.81 -5.96
N ILE A 384 9.91 9.97 -5.30
CA ILE A 384 9.51 11.25 -5.90
C ILE A 384 10.43 11.60 -7.08
N ALA A 385 11.76 11.48 -6.88
CA ALA A 385 12.73 11.78 -7.92
C ALA A 385 12.54 10.90 -9.17
N VAL A 386 12.41 9.59 -8.99
CA VAL A 386 12.26 8.63 -10.10
C VAL A 386 10.94 8.84 -10.83
N MET A 387 9.84 9.07 -10.13
CA MET A 387 8.54 9.34 -10.77
C MET A 387 8.57 10.63 -11.61
N LEU A 388 9.17 11.72 -11.08
CA LEU A 388 9.30 12.99 -11.81
C LEU A 388 10.22 12.84 -13.04
N ILE A 389 11.42 12.28 -12.86
CA ILE A 389 12.38 12.09 -13.95
C ILE A 389 11.78 11.20 -15.03
N SER A 390 11.17 10.07 -14.65
CA SER A 390 10.55 9.15 -15.60
C SER A 390 9.40 9.81 -16.36
N SER A 391 8.57 10.61 -15.70
CA SER A 391 7.49 11.35 -16.37
C SER A 391 8.04 12.29 -17.44
N VAL A 392 9.08 13.07 -17.11
CA VAL A 392 9.72 13.99 -18.06
C VAL A 392 10.36 13.22 -19.22
N VAL A 393 11.13 12.17 -18.93
CA VAL A 393 11.80 11.36 -19.95
C VAL A 393 10.80 10.73 -20.91
N PHE A 394 9.74 10.09 -20.40
CA PHE A 394 8.71 9.48 -21.25
C PHE A 394 7.99 10.50 -22.12
N TYR A 395 7.63 11.66 -21.55
CA TYR A 395 7.00 12.72 -22.31
C TYR A 395 7.92 13.28 -23.40
N VAL A 396 9.19 13.56 -23.09
CA VAL A 396 10.17 14.11 -24.04
C VAL A 396 10.41 13.13 -25.18
N ILE A 397 10.61 11.85 -24.90
CA ILE A 397 10.77 10.83 -25.95
C ILE A 397 9.52 10.77 -26.83
N SER A 398 8.33 10.75 -26.23
CA SER A 398 7.06 10.77 -26.97
C SER A 398 6.95 12.00 -27.87
N HIS A 399 7.33 13.17 -27.36
CA HIS A 399 7.32 14.42 -28.10
C HIS A 399 8.27 14.39 -29.30
N LEU A 400 9.50 13.91 -29.11
CA LEU A 400 10.51 13.81 -30.18
C LEU A 400 10.07 12.81 -31.26
N VAL A 401 9.54 11.65 -30.85
CA VAL A 401 9.04 10.63 -31.77
C VAL A 401 7.89 11.17 -32.61
N PHE A 402 6.92 11.84 -31.98
CA PHE A 402 5.74 12.34 -32.67
C PHE A 402 6.04 13.53 -33.60
N THR A 403 6.95 14.41 -33.21
CA THR A 403 7.31 15.59 -34.02
C THR A 403 8.17 15.25 -35.22
N LYS A 404 9.09 14.27 -35.08
CA LYS A 404 9.99 13.82 -36.16
C LYS A 404 9.39 12.74 -37.06
N ARG A 405 8.22 12.18 -36.72
CA ARG A 405 7.59 11.15 -37.56
C ARG A 405 7.13 11.80 -38.87
N ASP A 406 7.77 11.41 -39.97
CA ASP A 406 7.24 11.71 -41.29
C ASP A 406 5.91 10.99 -41.46
N ILE A 407 4.88 11.79 -41.75
CA ILE A 407 3.60 11.25 -42.13
C ILE A 407 3.52 11.35 -43.64
N LEU A 408 3.99 10.30 -44.30
CA LEU A 408 3.72 10.08 -45.71
C LEU A 408 2.20 9.83 -45.83
N ILE A 409 1.51 10.74 -46.52
CA ILE A 409 0.08 10.66 -46.83
C ILE A 409 -0.15 9.61 -47.90
#